data_AF-A0A0D0VQK2-F1
#
_entry.id   AF-A0A0D0VQK2-F1
#
_cell.length_a   1.000
_cell.length_b   1.000
_cell.length_c   1.000
_cell.angle_alpha   90.00
_cell.angle_beta   90.00
_cell.angle_gamma   90.00
#
_symmetry.space_group_name_H-M   'P 1'
#
loop_
_entity.id
_entity.type
_entity.pdbx_description
1 polymer ?
#
loop_
_entity_poly.entity_id
_entity_poly.type
_entity_poly.pdbx_seq_one_letter_code
_entity_poly.pdbx_strand_id
1 'polypeptide(L)'
;MSFFNLAKQLNLPSTAILSLTALDPIPLMDHPSFSWYQTFDPYFNPLPISSQNSTAPLSKLRKLLETLISPHLGWKLEDIHLFGWGQGGTVALELGTDIGKTPLKTNGEKDNGKRLGSIISICAPLLTHPASPLNVSTPVLYFTRQSAQSAVQQKSVSGIKRGYREVQVVQGGGVGGGKGEDMPRGKEEWYGVMKFWGQVLGKADEGWKGQGEVYEVVQ
;
A
#
# COMPACT_ATOMS: atom_id res chain seq x y z
N MET A 1 4.34 -9.97 -14.48
CA MET A 1 3.29 -10.67 -13.70
C MET A 1 2.22 -9.65 -13.35
N SER A 2 0.93 -10.00 -13.49
CA SER A 2 -0.16 -9.13 -13.05
C SER A 2 -0.23 -9.13 -11.51
N PHE A 3 -0.40 -7.95 -10.89
CA PHE A 3 -0.65 -7.83 -9.44
C PHE A 3 -1.88 -8.65 -9.00
N PHE A 4 -2.84 -8.86 -9.90
CA PHE A 4 -3.98 -9.75 -9.66
C PHE A 4 -3.55 -11.18 -9.33
N ASN A 5 -2.57 -11.73 -10.05
CA ASN A 5 -2.07 -13.09 -9.79
C ASN A 5 -1.29 -13.16 -8.47
N LEU A 6 -0.52 -12.11 -8.16
CA LEU A 6 0.15 -12.00 -6.86
C LEU A 6 -0.89 -12.00 -5.74
N ALA A 7 -1.90 -11.16 -5.82
CA ALA A 7 -2.94 -11.07 -4.80
C ALA A 7 -3.68 -12.41 -4.61
N LYS A 8 -3.92 -13.16 -5.70
CA LYS A 8 -4.43 -14.54 -5.61
C LYS A 8 -3.48 -15.49 -4.87
N GLN A 9 -2.18 -15.38 -5.12
CA GLN A 9 -1.18 -16.22 -4.46
C GLN A 9 -1.02 -15.90 -2.96
N LEU A 10 -1.24 -14.65 -2.57
CA LEU A 10 -1.22 -14.24 -1.16
C LEU A 10 -2.37 -14.88 -0.36
N ASN A 11 -3.48 -15.21 -1.04
CA ASN A 11 -4.61 -15.95 -0.48
C ASN A 11 -5.07 -15.43 0.89
N LEU A 12 -5.21 -14.10 1.00
CA LEU A 12 -5.63 -13.46 2.24
C LEU A 12 -7.10 -13.81 2.53
N PRO A 13 -7.45 -14.12 3.79
CA PRO A 13 -8.80 -14.53 4.16
C PRO A 13 -9.80 -13.39 3.92
N SER A 14 -11.00 -13.73 3.46
CA SER A 14 -12.14 -12.82 3.32
C SER A 14 -11.83 -11.50 2.59
N THR A 15 -10.91 -11.52 1.62
CA THR A 15 -10.42 -10.33 0.93
C THR A 15 -10.85 -10.32 -0.54
N ALA A 16 -11.38 -9.20 -1.02
CA ALA A 16 -11.58 -8.95 -2.45
C ALA A 16 -10.33 -8.30 -3.07
N ILE A 17 -10.02 -8.63 -4.32
CA ILE A 17 -8.83 -8.12 -5.02
C ILE A 17 -9.26 -7.10 -6.07
N LEU A 18 -8.80 -5.86 -5.92
CA LEU A 18 -8.89 -4.81 -6.94
C LEU A 18 -7.49 -4.45 -7.42
N SER A 19 -7.14 -4.88 -8.63
CA SER A 19 -5.87 -4.50 -9.26
C SER A 19 -6.11 -3.32 -10.19
N LEU A 20 -5.44 -2.20 -9.93
CA LEU A 20 -5.55 -0.99 -10.74
C LEU A 20 -4.41 -0.89 -11.74
N THR A 21 -4.73 -0.44 -12.95
CA THR A 21 -3.74 0.00 -13.92
C THR A 21 -3.57 1.51 -13.79
N ALA A 22 -2.33 1.99 -13.91
CA ALA A 22 -2.05 3.41 -13.91
C ALA A 22 -2.63 4.09 -15.16
N LEU A 23 -2.71 5.42 -15.15
CA LEU A 23 -3.52 6.16 -16.13
C LEU A 23 -2.71 6.68 -17.32
N ASP A 24 -1.42 6.97 -17.11
CA ASP A 24 -0.61 7.64 -18.12
C ASP A 24 0.14 6.59 -18.94
N PRO A 25 -0.14 6.44 -20.25
CA PRO A 25 0.59 5.50 -21.08
C PRO A 25 2.04 5.96 -21.24
N ILE A 26 2.98 5.03 -21.16
CA ILE A 26 4.39 5.27 -21.42
C ILE A 26 4.62 5.12 -22.93
N PRO A 27 5.05 6.18 -23.64
CA PRO A 27 5.31 6.11 -25.07
C PRO A 27 6.43 5.11 -25.40
N LEU A 28 6.44 4.60 -26.64
CA LEU A 28 7.55 3.83 -27.24
C LEU A 28 7.93 2.54 -26.50
N MET A 29 7.00 1.94 -25.75
CA MET A 29 7.15 0.62 -25.16
C MET A 29 6.59 -0.46 -26.10
N ASP A 30 7.29 -1.59 -26.24
CA ASP A 30 6.84 -2.73 -27.06
C ASP A 30 5.51 -3.33 -26.57
N HIS A 31 5.19 -3.12 -25.29
CA HIS A 31 3.95 -3.54 -24.67
C HIS A 31 3.27 -2.35 -23.98
N PRO A 32 1.92 -2.26 -24.02
CA PRO A 32 1.18 -1.22 -23.32
C PRO A 32 1.59 -1.14 -21.85
N SER A 33 2.24 -0.04 -21.50
CA SER A 33 2.81 0.19 -20.18
C SER A 33 2.30 1.52 -19.66
N PHE A 34 2.04 1.59 -18.36
CA PHE A 34 1.40 2.74 -17.75
C PHE A 34 2.17 3.20 -16.51
N SER A 35 2.22 4.51 -16.31
CA SER A 35 2.88 5.19 -15.20
C SER A 35 1.82 5.88 -14.34
N TRP A 36 2.07 5.95 -13.02
CA TRP A 36 1.19 6.66 -12.11
C TRP A 36 1.42 8.16 -12.12
N TYR A 37 2.66 8.56 -12.39
CA TYR A 37 3.09 9.92 -12.59
C TYR A 37 4.35 9.91 -13.46
N GLN A 38 4.69 11.07 -14.03
CA GLN A 38 5.83 11.18 -14.92
C GLN A 38 7.16 11.11 -14.14
N THR A 39 8.02 10.16 -14.50
CA THR A 39 9.39 10.03 -13.97
C THR A 39 10.47 10.20 -15.02
N PHE A 40 10.08 10.29 -16.29
CA PHE A 40 10.99 10.44 -17.42
C PHE A 40 10.53 11.58 -18.33
N ASP A 41 11.47 12.28 -18.96
CA ASP A 41 11.18 13.21 -20.04
C ASP A 41 10.81 12.43 -21.34
N PRO A 42 10.40 13.12 -22.43
CA PRO A 42 10.11 12.47 -23.71
C PRO A 42 11.30 11.73 -24.36
N TYR A 43 12.52 11.95 -23.86
CA TYR A 43 13.76 11.30 -24.31
C TYR A 43 14.22 10.19 -23.35
N PHE A 44 13.37 9.79 -22.40
CA PHE A 44 13.64 8.78 -21.37
C PHE A 44 14.75 9.15 -20.37
N ASN A 45 15.10 10.43 -20.24
CA ASN A 45 15.97 10.86 -19.16
C ASN A 45 15.19 10.93 -17.84
N PRO A 46 15.76 10.47 -16.72
CA PRO A 46 15.08 10.53 -15.43
C PRO A 46 14.85 11.98 -15.01
N LEU A 47 13.60 12.31 -14.66
CA LEU A 47 13.26 13.61 -14.10
C LEU A 47 13.77 13.72 -12.66
N PRO A 48 14.25 14.92 -12.25
CA PRO A 48 14.55 15.19 -10.85
C PRO A 48 13.32 14.90 -9.97
N ILE A 49 13.53 14.35 -8.76
CA ILE A 49 12.44 14.04 -7.82
C ILE A 49 11.54 15.25 -7.56
N SER A 50 12.11 16.46 -7.51
CA SER A 50 11.36 17.72 -7.33
C SER A 50 10.39 18.05 -8.47
N SER A 51 10.57 17.45 -9.65
CA SER A 51 9.72 17.63 -10.83
C SER A 51 8.70 16.49 -11.00
N GLN A 52 8.76 15.46 -10.16
CA GLN A 52 7.83 14.33 -10.19
C GLN A 52 6.58 14.67 -9.37
N ASN A 53 5.39 14.52 -9.96
CA ASN A 53 4.13 14.80 -9.28
C ASN A 53 3.42 13.50 -8.85
N SER A 54 3.87 12.90 -7.73
CA SER A 54 3.25 11.71 -7.16
C SER A 54 1.82 11.91 -6.66
N THR A 55 1.36 13.16 -6.55
CA THR A 55 0.01 13.51 -6.10
C THR A 55 -1.03 13.60 -7.22
N ALA A 56 -0.59 13.60 -8.49
CA ALA A 56 -1.47 13.67 -9.66
C ALA A 56 -2.62 12.64 -9.65
N PRO A 57 -2.42 11.35 -9.29
CA PRO A 57 -3.50 10.35 -9.32
C PRO A 57 -4.46 10.43 -8.12
N LEU A 58 -4.16 11.21 -7.07
CA LEU A 58 -4.88 11.12 -5.79
C LEU A 58 -6.36 11.47 -5.91
N SER A 59 -6.70 12.51 -6.67
CA SER A 59 -8.11 12.93 -6.83
C SER A 59 -9.01 11.80 -7.34
N LYS A 60 -8.53 11.01 -8.31
CA LYS A 60 -9.25 9.87 -8.89
C LYS A 60 -9.30 8.70 -7.90
N LEU A 61 -8.19 8.41 -7.22
CA LEU A 61 -8.13 7.35 -6.22
C LEU A 61 -9.00 7.63 -4.99
N ARG A 62 -9.08 8.89 -4.54
CA ARG A 62 -10.02 9.31 -3.50
C ARG A 62 -11.46 9.04 -3.91
N LYS A 63 -11.83 9.42 -5.14
CA LYS A 63 -13.18 9.18 -5.66
C LYS A 63 -13.53 7.69 -5.75
N LEU A 64 -12.54 6.86 -6.11
CA LEU A 64 -12.67 5.40 -6.05
C LEU A 64 -12.92 4.93 -4.62
N LEU A 65 -12.13 5.36 -3.64
CA LEU A 65 -12.33 5.00 -2.23
C LEU A 65 -13.68 5.48 -1.70
N GLU A 66 -14.09 6.71 -2.01
CA GLU A 66 -15.42 7.25 -1.66
C GLU A 66 -16.56 6.39 -2.26
N THR A 67 -16.35 5.85 -3.46
CA THR A 67 -17.32 4.92 -4.08
C THR A 67 -17.35 3.58 -3.34
N LEU A 68 -16.18 3.02 -3.00
CA LEU A 68 -16.07 1.75 -2.26
C LEU A 68 -16.72 1.83 -0.87
N ILE A 69 -16.54 2.96 -0.16
CA ILE A 69 -17.13 3.17 1.17
C ILE A 69 -18.54 3.74 1.13
N SER A 70 -19.09 3.98 -0.06
CA SER A 70 -20.46 4.46 -0.19
C SER A 70 -21.46 3.40 0.31
N PRO A 71 -22.67 3.78 0.75
CA PRO A 71 -23.69 2.83 1.18
C PRO A 71 -24.06 1.77 0.13
N HIS A 72 -23.76 2.02 -1.15
CA HIS A 72 -24.03 1.06 -2.22
C HIS A 72 -23.07 -0.13 -2.22
N LEU A 73 -21.78 0.11 -1.91
CA LEU A 73 -20.75 -0.95 -1.88
C LEU A 73 -20.40 -1.38 -0.45
N GLY A 74 -20.55 -0.48 0.53
CA GLY A 74 -20.56 -0.80 1.95
C GLY A 74 -19.21 -1.17 2.58
N TRP A 75 -18.08 -0.99 1.88
CA TRP A 75 -16.77 -1.27 2.46
C TRP A 75 -16.45 -0.29 3.59
N LYS A 76 -15.87 -0.76 4.68
CA LYS A 76 -15.30 0.15 5.69
C LYS A 76 -13.90 0.55 5.26
N LEU A 77 -13.52 1.80 5.53
CA LEU A 77 -12.19 2.28 5.16
C LEU A 77 -11.07 1.49 5.86
N GLU A 78 -11.32 1.04 7.09
CA GLU A 78 -10.39 0.22 7.87
C GLU A 78 -10.23 -1.21 7.34
N ASP A 79 -11.11 -1.67 6.46
CA ASP A 79 -10.99 -2.95 5.76
C ASP A 79 -10.29 -2.78 4.38
N ILE A 80 -9.97 -1.55 3.98
CA ILE A 80 -9.29 -1.27 2.71
C ILE A 80 -7.78 -1.19 2.96
N HIS A 81 -7.06 -2.15 2.40
CA HIS A 81 -5.60 -2.23 2.44
C HIS A 81 -5.01 -1.87 1.08
N LEU A 82 -4.03 -0.96 1.06
CA LEU A 82 -3.33 -0.58 -0.16
C LEU A 82 -2.02 -1.36 -0.27
N PHE A 83 -1.71 -1.82 -1.48
CA PHE A 83 -0.45 -2.49 -1.80
C PHE A 83 0.13 -1.86 -3.06
N GLY A 84 1.41 -1.50 -3.02
CA GLY A 84 2.07 -0.91 -4.17
C GLY A 84 3.56 -1.19 -4.22
N TRP A 85 4.06 -1.30 -5.44
CA TRP A 85 5.48 -1.46 -5.76
C TRP A 85 5.96 -0.32 -6.63
N GLY A 86 7.19 0.15 -6.40
CA GLY A 86 7.75 1.29 -7.11
C GLY A 86 6.80 2.50 -7.04
N GLN A 87 6.51 3.14 -8.16
CA GLN A 87 5.58 4.29 -8.17
C GLN A 87 4.23 4.02 -7.49
N GLY A 88 3.68 2.80 -7.61
CA GLY A 88 2.42 2.46 -6.96
C GLY A 88 2.50 2.48 -5.43
N GLY A 89 3.66 2.10 -4.87
CA GLY A 89 3.91 2.17 -3.43
C GLY A 89 4.02 3.62 -2.95
N THR A 90 4.71 4.47 -3.71
CA THR A 90 4.73 5.92 -3.46
C THR A 90 3.32 6.48 -3.48
N VAL A 91 2.53 6.24 -4.54
CA VAL A 91 1.15 6.76 -4.63
C VAL A 91 0.27 6.29 -3.47
N ALA A 92 0.42 5.05 -3.02
CA ALA A 92 -0.31 4.55 -1.85
C ALA A 92 0.06 5.34 -0.58
N LEU A 93 1.34 5.65 -0.38
CA LEU A 93 1.82 6.48 0.74
C LEU A 93 1.37 7.94 0.62
N GLU A 94 1.32 8.50 -0.57
CA GLU A 94 0.79 9.85 -0.80
C GLU A 94 -0.71 9.90 -0.50
N LEU A 95 -1.46 8.90 -0.95
CA LEU A 95 -2.91 8.80 -0.75
C LEU A 95 -3.26 8.66 0.74
N GLY A 96 -2.55 7.81 1.48
CA GLY A 96 -2.78 7.68 2.92
C GLY A 96 -2.49 8.98 3.68
N THR A 97 -1.46 9.72 3.27
CA THR A 97 -1.11 11.02 3.84
C THR A 97 -2.19 12.05 3.56
N ASP A 98 -2.69 12.07 2.33
CA ASP A 98 -3.73 12.98 1.86
C ASP A 98 -5.09 12.69 2.54
N ILE A 99 -5.44 11.43 2.75
CA ILE A 99 -6.63 11.02 3.54
C ILE A 99 -6.48 11.42 5.00
N GLY A 100 -5.28 11.25 5.58
CA GLY A 100 -5.02 11.64 6.97
C GLY A 100 -5.11 13.15 7.22
N LYS A 101 -4.78 13.98 6.22
CA LYS A 101 -4.94 15.45 6.28
C LYS A 101 -6.38 15.89 6.00
N THR A 102 -7.01 15.26 5.03
CA THR A 102 -8.36 15.58 4.59
C THR A 102 -9.13 14.27 4.55
N PRO A 103 -10.02 14.01 5.50
CA PRO A 103 -10.83 12.78 5.50
C PRO A 103 -11.64 12.61 4.22
N LEU A 104 -11.97 11.36 3.87
CA LEU A 104 -12.85 11.06 2.75
C LEU A 104 -14.28 11.50 3.07
N LYS A 105 -15.03 11.94 2.05
CA LYS A 105 -16.45 12.31 2.24
C LYS A 105 -17.26 11.07 2.56
N THR A 106 -17.92 11.04 3.72
CA THR A 106 -18.88 9.99 4.08
C THR A 106 -20.26 10.58 4.30
N ASN A 107 -21.30 9.94 3.75
CA ASN A 107 -22.67 10.44 3.78
C ASN A 107 -23.39 10.07 5.09
N GLY A 108 -22.92 10.57 6.24
CA GLY A 108 -23.77 10.68 7.43
C GLY A 108 -23.35 9.94 8.71
N GLU A 109 -22.12 9.43 8.83
CA GLU A 109 -21.60 8.97 10.12
C GLU A 109 -20.59 9.97 10.69
N LYS A 110 -20.69 10.23 12.01
CA LYS A 110 -19.73 11.07 12.73
C LYS A 110 -18.31 10.54 12.52
N ASP A 111 -17.47 11.42 12.01
CA ASP A 111 -16.13 11.22 11.47
C ASP A 111 -15.09 10.91 12.55
N ASN A 112 -15.29 9.82 13.30
CA ASN A 112 -14.31 9.36 14.29
C ASN A 112 -13.22 8.54 13.58
N GLY A 113 -12.33 9.22 12.87
CA GLY A 113 -11.00 8.71 12.53
C GLY A 113 -10.98 7.46 11.64
N LYS A 114 -11.72 7.47 10.53
CA LYS A 114 -11.64 6.40 9.53
C LYS A 114 -10.26 6.46 8.86
N ARG A 115 -9.38 5.53 9.24
CA ARG A 115 -8.07 5.28 8.60
C ARG A 115 -8.20 4.15 7.59
N LEU A 116 -7.22 4.01 6.69
CA LEU A 116 -7.08 2.80 5.89
C LEU A 116 -6.64 1.63 6.80
N GLY A 117 -6.96 0.41 6.41
CA GLY A 117 -6.56 -0.79 7.14
C GLY A 117 -5.05 -0.94 7.24
N SER A 118 -4.35 -0.81 6.11
CA SER A 118 -2.89 -0.64 6.07
C SER A 118 -2.40 -0.21 4.69
N ILE A 119 -1.14 0.21 4.62
CA ILE A 119 -0.42 0.45 3.37
C ILE A 119 0.85 -0.40 3.35
N ILE A 120 1.02 -1.19 2.29
CA ILE A 120 2.25 -1.91 1.99
C ILE A 120 2.95 -1.20 0.84
N SER A 121 4.10 -0.60 1.14
CA SER A 121 4.97 0.02 0.14
C SER A 121 6.22 -0.83 -0.07
N ILE A 122 6.33 -1.41 -1.26
CA ILE A 122 7.50 -2.20 -1.69
C ILE A 122 8.46 -1.32 -2.47
N CYS A 123 9.66 -1.13 -1.93
CA CYS A 123 10.77 -0.41 -2.57
C CYS A 123 10.39 1.01 -3.05
N ALA A 124 9.48 1.68 -2.34
CA ALA A 124 9.01 2.99 -2.74
C ALA A 124 8.88 3.97 -1.56
N PRO A 125 9.58 5.13 -1.61
CA PRO A 125 9.50 6.12 -0.55
C PRO A 125 8.25 7.00 -0.67
N LEU A 126 7.95 7.73 0.42
CA LEU A 126 7.07 8.90 0.39
C LEU A 126 7.86 10.08 -0.21
N LEU A 127 7.34 10.74 -1.25
CA LEU A 127 8.02 11.85 -1.93
C LEU A 127 7.60 13.20 -1.36
N THR A 128 6.32 13.37 -1.01
CA THR A 128 5.84 14.58 -0.34
C THR A 128 6.28 14.55 1.11
N HIS A 129 7.46 15.07 1.41
CA HIS A 129 7.96 15.18 2.77
C HIS A 129 7.18 16.26 3.54
N PRO A 130 6.37 15.90 4.55
CA PRO A 130 5.66 16.91 5.32
C PRO A 130 6.63 17.72 6.19
N ALA A 131 6.39 19.04 6.28
CA ALA A 131 7.23 19.95 7.05
C ALA A 131 7.15 19.68 8.57
N SER A 132 5.99 19.17 9.04
CA SER A 132 5.75 18.76 10.42
C SER A 132 5.25 17.31 10.47
N PRO A 133 5.44 16.58 11.57
CA PRO A 133 4.87 15.25 11.75
C PRO A 133 3.34 15.28 11.61
N LEU A 134 2.80 14.45 10.71
CA LEU A 134 1.36 14.35 10.49
C LEU A 134 0.69 13.29 11.37
N ASN A 135 1.46 12.28 11.80
CA ASN A 135 1.01 11.20 12.67
C ASN A 135 -0.26 10.48 12.15
N VAL A 136 -0.33 10.24 10.84
CA VAL A 136 -1.45 9.51 10.23
C VAL A 136 -1.57 8.12 10.87
N SER A 137 -2.79 7.78 11.28
CA SER A 137 -3.10 6.58 12.05
C SER A 137 -2.99 5.28 11.26
N THR A 138 -3.00 5.34 9.93
CA THR A 138 -2.89 4.17 9.04
C THR A 138 -1.57 3.43 9.28
N PRO A 139 -1.59 2.14 9.61
CA PRO A 139 -0.39 1.33 9.73
C PRO A 139 0.32 1.16 8.38
N VAL A 140 1.64 1.34 8.35
CA VAL A 140 2.45 1.22 7.13
C VAL A 140 3.52 0.15 7.30
N LEU A 141 3.64 -0.72 6.29
CA LEU A 141 4.83 -1.53 6.08
C LEU A 141 5.62 -0.98 4.91
N TYR A 142 6.90 -0.71 5.13
CA TYR A 142 7.87 -0.33 4.11
C TYR A 142 8.89 -1.46 3.92
N PHE A 143 8.87 -2.10 2.75
CA PHE A 143 9.85 -3.10 2.38
C PHE A 143 10.98 -2.46 1.59
N THR A 144 12.23 -2.76 1.93
CA THR A 144 13.40 -2.29 1.18
C THR A 144 14.56 -3.27 1.25
N ARG A 145 15.39 -3.28 0.21
CA ARG A 145 16.67 -4.02 0.18
C ARG A 145 17.89 -3.11 0.28
N GLN A 146 17.68 -1.79 0.40
CA GLN A 146 18.79 -0.88 0.65
C GLN A 146 19.46 -1.23 1.98
N SER A 147 20.74 -0.90 2.18
CA SER A 147 21.37 -1.10 3.47
C SER A 147 20.79 -0.12 4.49
N ALA A 148 20.50 -0.59 5.71
CA ALA A 148 20.02 0.27 6.80
C ALA A 148 20.97 1.44 7.13
N GLN A 149 22.25 1.31 6.76
CA GLN A 149 23.27 2.36 6.90
C GLN A 149 23.29 3.36 5.73
N SER A 150 22.57 3.07 4.65
CA SER A 150 22.46 3.96 3.49
C SER A 150 21.70 5.23 3.84
N ALA A 151 22.29 6.38 3.49
CA ALA A 151 21.65 7.69 3.61
C ALA A 151 20.31 7.73 2.85
N VAL A 152 20.19 7.01 1.73
CA VAL A 152 18.94 6.95 0.94
C VAL A 152 17.83 6.25 1.72
N GLN A 153 18.13 5.15 2.39
CA GLN A 153 17.16 4.44 3.22
C GLN A 153 16.78 5.24 4.45
N GLN A 154 17.76 5.83 5.14
CA GLN A 154 17.50 6.67 6.31
C GLN A 154 16.60 7.85 5.98
N LYS A 155 16.85 8.51 4.83
CA LYS A 155 15.99 9.58 4.32
C LYS A 155 14.58 9.08 3.98
N SER A 156 14.46 7.92 3.34
CA SER A 156 13.17 7.33 2.99
C SER A 156 12.34 6.96 4.23
N VAL A 157 12.95 6.25 5.17
CA VAL A 157 12.30 5.82 6.42
C VAL A 157 11.92 7.03 7.27
N SER A 158 12.79 8.03 7.39
CA SER A 158 12.46 9.26 8.14
C SER A 158 11.33 10.05 7.49
N GLY A 159 11.29 10.13 6.16
CA GLY A 159 10.16 10.72 5.42
C GLY A 159 8.83 10.04 5.73
N ILE A 160 8.80 8.70 5.68
CA ILE A 160 7.58 7.93 5.98
C ILE A 160 7.19 8.08 7.46
N LYS A 161 8.13 8.01 8.39
CA LYS A 161 7.88 8.21 9.84
C LYS A 161 7.41 9.62 10.20
N ARG A 162 7.67 10.63 9.36
CA ARG A 162 7.07 11.96 9.52
C ARG A 162 5.60 11.98 9.06
N GLY A 163 5.24 11.18 8.08
CA GLY A 163 3.84 11.05 7.62
C GLY A 163 2.99 10.19 8.56
N TYR A 164 3.53 9.06 9.01
CA TYR A 164 2.77 7.99 9.63
C TYR A 164 3.24 7.69 11.04
N ARG A 165 2.29 7.40 11.93
CA ARG A 165 2.57 7.04 13.32
C ARG A 165 3.18 5.64 13.45
N GLU A 166 2.65 4.68 12.70
CA GLU A 166 3.02 3.27 12.77
C GLU A 166 3.71 2.84 11.48
N VAL A 167 5.03 2.65 11.53
CA VAL A 167 5.84 2.28 10.36
C VAL A 167 6.72 1.08 10.71
N GLN A 168 6.40 -0.07 10.12
CA GLN A 168 7.25 -1.26 10.16
C GLN A 168 8.14 -1.31 8.93
N VAL A 169 9.46 -1.40 9.14
CA VAL A 169 10.42 -1.57 8.04
C VAL A 169 10.79 -3.04 7.94
N VAL A 170 10.57 -3.65 6.78
CA VAL A 170 11.02 -5.01 6.47
C VAL A 170 12.24 -4.91 5.56
N GLN A 171 13.34 -5.44 6.07
CA GLN A 171 14.59 -5.51 5.33
C GLN A 171 14.60 -6.80 4.50
N GLY A 172 14.61 -6.65 3.18
CA GLY A 172 14.81 -7.75 2.24
C GLY A 172 16.28 -7.97 1.90
N GLY A 173 16.55 -9.03 1.14
CA GLY A 173 17.89 -9.52 0.80
C GLY A 173 18.14 -10.94 1.32
N GLY A 174 19.28 -11.51 0.93
CA GLY A 174 19.69 -12.87 1.30
C GLY A 174 20.04 -13.75 0.11
N VAL A 175 20.50 -14.98 0.38
CA VAL A 175 20.79 -15.98 -0.65
C VAL A 175 19.47 -16.42 -1.30
N GLY A 176 19.27 -16.09 -2.57
CA GLY A 176 18.01 -16.36 -3.29
C GLY A 176 16.97 -15.24 -3.23
N GLY A 177 17.28 -14.10 -2.59
CA GLY A 177 16.45 -12.90 -2.60
C GLY A 177 16.42 -12.18 -3.96
N GLY A 178 15.46 -11.27 -4.14
CA GLY A 178 15.41 -10.38 -5.31
C GLY A 178 16.59 -9.41 -5.37
N LYS A 179 16.82 -8.77 -6.53
CA LYS A 179 17.86 -7.75 -6.69
C LYS A 179 17.25 -6.35 -6.76
N GLY A 180 17.98 -5.37 -6.21
CA GLY A 180 17.59 -3.96 -6.28
C GLY A 180 16.16 -3.73 -5.79
N GLU A 181 15.38 -3.07 -6.64
CA GLU A 181 13.99 -2.69 -6.37
C GLU A 181 12.98 -3.75 -6.81
N ASP A 182 13.36 -5.01 -7.08
CA ASP A 182 12.41 -6.07 -7.43
C ASP A 182 11.32 -6.29 -6.36
N MET A 183 10.21 -6.92 -6.75
CA MET A 183 9.23 -7.46 -5.79
C MET A 183 9.88 -8.47 -4.81
N PRO A 184 9.36 -8.66 -3.58
CA PRO A 184 9.83 -9.69 -2.67
C PRO A 184 9.77 -11.08 -3.32
N ARG A 185 10.77 -11.92 -3.06
CA ARG A 185 10.91 -13.26 -3.63
C ARG A 185 11.08 -14.29 -2.51
N GLY A 186 10.41 -15.43 -2.68
CA GLY A 186 10.49 -16.54 -1.75
C GLY A 186 9.78 -16.27 -0.42
N LYS A 187 9.64 -17.33 0.39
CA LYS A 187 8.91 -17.26 1.67
C LYS A 187 9.56 -16.33 2.67
N GLU A 188 10.89 -16.23 2.67
CA GLU A 188 11.64 -15.42 3.64
C GLU A 188 11.35 -13.92 3.50
N GLU A 189 11.43 -13.36 2.29
CA GLU A 189 11.14 -11.93 2.09
C GLU A 189 9.65 -11.60 2.29
N TRP A 190 8.76 -12.54 1.91
CA TRP A 190 7.31 -12.37 2.12
C TRP A 190 6.88 -12.56 3.56
N TYR A 191 7.65 -13.26 4.39
CA TYR A 191 7.28 -13.54 5.78
C TYR A 191 7.00 -12.26 6.58
N GLY A 192 7.86 -11.25 6.45
CA GLY A 192 7.66 -9.97 7.14
C GLY A 192 6.38 -9.25 6.72
N VAL A 193 6.04 -9.32 5.43
CA VAL A 193 4.81 -8.72 4.86
C VAL A 193 3.58 -9.47 5.35
N MET A 194 3.59 -10.80 5.28
CA MET A 194 2.48 -11.66 5.72
C MET A 194 2.26 -11.56 7.22
N LYS A 195 3.35 -11.50 8.01
CA LYS A 195 3.26 -11.30 9.46
C LYS A 195 2.59 -9.97 9.80
N PHE A 196 2.96 -8.89 9.11
CA PHE A 196 2.30 -7.60 9.30
C PHE A 196 0.83 -7.64 8.91
N TRP A 197 0.48 -8.21 7.75
CA TRP A 197 -0.92 -8.37 7.39
C TRP A 197 -1.71 -9.21 8.39
N GLY A 198 -1.13 -10.27 8.96
CA GLY A 198 -1.77 -11.05 10.02
C GLY A 198 -2.05 -10.26 11.31
N GLN A 199 -1.41 -9.11 11.51
CA GLN A 199 -1.65 -8.23 12.66
C GLN A 199 -2.72 -7.16 12.39
N VAL A 200 -2.87 -6.73 11.13
CA VAL A 200 -3.70 -5.58 10.75
C VAL A 200 -4.96 -5.94 9.97
N LEU A 201 -5.00 -7.13 9.35
CA LEU A 201 -6.23 -7.62 8.74
C LEU A 201 -7.27 -7.83 9.85
N GLY A 202 -8.48 -7.33 9.61
CA GLY A 202 -9.59 -7.54 10.51
C GLY A 202 -9.74 -9.04 10.77
N LYS A 203 -9.78 -9.44 12.06
CA LYS A 203 -10.31 -10.74 12.40
C LYS A 203 -11.75 -10.69 11.95
N ALA A 204 -12.10 -11.42 10.88
CA ALA A 204 -13.50 -11.69 10.62
C ALA A 204 -14.06 -12.20 11.95
N ASP A 205 -15.09 -11.54 12.47
CA ASP A 205 -15.86 -12.08 13.57
C ASP A 205 -16.05 -13.57 13.29
N GLU A 206 -15.92 -14.39 14.33
CA GLU A 206 -16.35 -15.80 14.39
C GLU A 206 -17.88 -15.87 14.24
N GLY A 207 -18.40 -15.22 13.21
CA GLY A 207 -19.79 -14.94 12.90
C GLY A 207 -20.23 -15.65 11.64
N TRP A 208 -19.50 -16.67 11.17
CA TRP A 208 -20.18 -17.80 10.55
C TRP A 208 -20.94 -18.54 11.66
N LYS A 209 -22.07 -17.98 12.08
CA LYS A 209 -23.10 -18.68 12.86
C LYS A 209 -23.79 -19.69 11.95
N GLY A 210 -23.03 -20.69 11.50
CA GLY A 210 -23.56 -22.00 11.21
C GLY A 210 -23.69 -22.70 12.54
N GLN A 211 -24.92 -22.90 13.01
CA GLN A 211 -25.21 -23.78 14.13
C GLN A 211 -24.59 -25.15 13.85
N GLY A 212 -23.47 -25.43 14.51
CA GLY A 212 -22.82 -26.73 14.52
C GLY A 212 -22.09 -26.82 15.83
N GLU A 213 -22.74 -27.40 16.83
CA GLU A 213 -22.09 -27.71 18.11
C GLU A 213 -20.88 -28.60 17.83
N VAL A 214 -19.69 -28.08 18.14
CA VAL A 214 -18.45 -28.86 18.08
C VAL A 214 -18.37 -29.64 19.38
N TYR A 215 -18.62 -30.95 19.30
CA TYR A 215 -18.29 -31.87 20.39
C TYR A 215 -16.88 -32.42 20.17
N GLU A 216 -16.03 -32.22 21.16
CA GLU A 216 -14.72 -32.88 21.24
C GLU A 216 -14.95 -34.34 21.67
N VAL A 217 -14.67 -35.29 20.78
CA VAL A 217 -14.56 -36.70 21.15
C VAL A 217 -13.11 -36.95 21.54
N VAL A 218 -12.87 -37.01 22.84
CA VAL A 218 -11.60 -37.50 23.38
C VAL A 218 -11.54 -39.01 23.14
N GLN A 219 -10.53 -39.45 22.40
CA GLN A 219 -10.14 -40.86 22.30
C GLN A 219 -9.02 -41.18 23.29
#